data_AF-A0A7C5TDA9-F1
#
_entry.id   AF-A0A7C5TDA9-F1
#
_cell.length_a   1.000
_cell.length_b   1.000
_cell.length_c   1.000
_cell.angle_alpha   90.00
_cell.angle_beta   90.00
_cell.angle_gamma   90.00
#
_symmetry.space_group_name_H-M   'P 1'
#
loop_
_entity.id
_entity.type
_entity.pdbx_description
1 polymer ?
#
loop_
_entity_poly.entity_id
_entity_poly.type
_entity_poly.pdbx_seq_one_letter_code
_entity_poly.pdbx_strand_id
1 'polypeptide(L)'
;MQKTGKSERLELYKQRSVQIFLGKFLSGEISELKPTFDPKAGYRYPEVEAVLDDPSKAEEFLERLYAARVLERRLYDKVVYCPNCGSQNVSTRYCCPYCKSFNIQKGSLIEHVKCGYMNVEEHFRKNGKLVCPKCREELKKLDVDHRKAGVWCTCLECGKSFDIPVPRHFCRDCQREFTFEELEIKDVYVYTLNID
;
A
#
# COMPACT_ATOMS: atom_id res chain seq x y z
N MET A 1 -7.29 34.06 -15.96
CA MET A 1 -7.54 32.68 -15.49
C MET A 1 -8.99 32.45 -15.01
N GLN A 2 -9.65 33.37 -14.29
CA GLN A 2 -11.03 33.13 -13.80
C GLN A 2 -12.13 33.07 -14.89
N LYS A 3 -11.99 33.81 -16.00
CA LYS A 3 -12.99 33.79 -17.09
C LYS A 3 -13.08 32.44 -17.82
N THR A 4 -11.96 31.71 -17.91
CA THR A 4 -11.86 30.44 -18.64
C THR A 4 -12.58 29.30 -17.90
N GLY A 5 -12.39 29.19 -16.57
CA GLY A 5 -13.03 28.15 -15.75
C GLY A 5 -14.55 28.30 -15.61
N LYS A 6 -15.07 29.53 -15.57
CA LYS A 6 -16.52 29.76 -15.53
C LYS A 6 -17.20 29.35 -16.84
N SER A 7 -16.56 29.62 -17.98
CA SER A 7 -17.05 29.19 -19.30
C SER A 7 -17.06 27.68 -19.43
N GLU A 8 -16.00 27.00 -18.97
CA GLU A 8 -15.90 25.54 -18.99
C GLU A 8 -16.93 24.85 -18.09
N ARG A 9 -17.16 25.37 -16.88
CA ARG A 9 -18.20 24.88 -15.96
C ARG A 9 -19.60 24.91 -16.60
N LEU A 10 -19.93 25.99 -17.33
CA LEU A 10 -21.21 26.07 -18.06
C LEU A 10 -21.31 25.05 -19.21
N GLU A 11 -20.23 24.83 -19.96
CA GLU A 11 -20.24 23.83 -21.04
C GLU A 11 -20.37 22.40 -20.49
N LEU A 12 -19.74 22.09 -19.36
CA LEU A 12 -19.89 20.79 -18.69
C LEU A 12 -21.34 20.51 -18.30
N TYR A 13 -22.07 21.51 -17.76
CA TYR A 13 -23.48 21.33 -17.40
C TYR A 13 -24.42 21.06 -18.59
N LYS A 14 -23.98 21.32 -19.83
CA LYS A 14 -24.76 20.96 -21.03
C LYS A 14 -24.56 19.49 -21.44
N GLN A 15 -23.52 18.82 -20.93
CA GLN A 15 -23.23 17.43 -21.28
C GLN A 15 -24.22 16.50 -20.57
N ARG A 16 -24.85 15.61 -21.35
CA ARG A 16 -25.88 14.69 -20.83
C ARG A 16 -25.34 13.79 -19.71
N SER A 17 -24.13 13.27 -19.84
CA SER A 17 -23.49 12.43 -18.81
C SER A 17 -23.30 13.19 -17.49
N VAL A 18 -22.88 14.46 -17.56
CA VAL A 18 -22.75 15.35 -16.40
C VAL A 18 -24.13 15.60 -15.76
N GLN A 19 -25.15 15.90 -16.55
CA GLN A 19 -26.50 16.14 -16.02
C GLN A 19 -27.07 14.91 -15.30
N ILE A 20 -26.93 13.72 -15.89
CA ILE A 20 -27.40 12.47 -15.26
C ILE A 20 -26.64 12.21 -13.97
N PHE A 21 -25.30 12.33 -14.00
CA PHE A 21 -24.45 12.12 -12.83
C PHE A 21 -24.77 13.08 -11.68
N LEU A 22 -24.84 14.37 -11.95
CA LEU A 22 -25.20 15.36 -10.93
C LEU A 22 -26.64 15.18 -10.44
N GLY A 23 -27.54 14.72 -11.31
CA GLY A 23 -28.90 14.35 -10.95
C GLY A 23 -28.96 13.33 -9.82
N LYS A 24 -27.99 12.40 -9.73
CA LYS A 24 -27.88 11.42 -8.63
C LYS A 24 -27.57 12.08 -7.28
N PHE A 25 -26.75 13.13 -7.28
CA PHE A 25 -26.52 13.91 -6.06
C PHE A 25 -27.75 14.72 -5.67
N LEU A 26 -28.38 15.37 -6.65
CA LEU A 26 -29.54 16.24 -6.41
C LEU A 26 -30.79 15.46 -5.98
N SER A 27 -30.95 14.22 -6.44
CA SER A 27 -32.05 13.33 -6.01
C SER A 27 -31.81 12.72 -4.63
N GLY A 28 -30.59 12.83 -4.08
CA GLY A 28 -30.18 12.15 -2.87
C GLY A 28 -29.89 10.66 -3.06
N GLU A 29 -29.83 10.15 -4.29
CA GLU A 29 -29.38 8.77 -4.58
C GLU A 29 -27.96 8.55 -4.07
N ILE A 30 -27.09 9.57 -4.23
CA ILE A 30 -25.75 9.60 -3.65
C ILE A 30 -25.53 10.91 -2.89
N SER A 31 -24.99 10.84 -1.68
CA SER A 31 -24.52 12.03 -0.95
C SER A 31 -23.03 12.27 -1.16
N GLU A 32 -22.29 11.21 -1.47
CA GLU A 32 -20.83 11.18 -1.63
C GLU A 32 -20.52 10.04 -2.61
N LEU A 33 -19.71 10.31 -3.64
CA LEU A 33 -19.26 9.28 -4.58
C LEU A 33 -17.98 8.63 -4.04
N LYS A 34 -18.11 7.41 -3.50
CA LYS A 34 -16.98 6.60 -3.04
C LYS A 34 -16.55 5.61 -4.11
N PRO A 35 -15.24 5.32 -4.22
CA PRO A 35 -14.75 4.28 -5.11
C PRO A 35 -15.06 2.89 -4.53
N THR A 36 -15.24 1.91 -5.40
CA THR A 36 -15.36 0.48 -5.03
C THR A 36 -14.12 -0.28 -5.50
N PHE A 37 -13.57 -1.17 -4.68
CA PHE A 37 -12.40 -1.96 -5.06
C PHE A 37 -12.80 -3.29 -5.70
N ASP A 38 -12.37 -3.50 -6.94
CA ASP A 38 -12.43 -4.79 -7.64
C ASP A 38 -11.05 -5.47 -7.61
N PRO A 39 -10.94 -6.74 -7.17
CA PRO A 39 -9.65 -7.43 -7.09
C PRO A 39 -8.90 -7.57 -8.43
N LYS A 40 -9.58 -7.52 -9.57
CA LYS A 40 -8.99 -7.64 -10.91
C LYS A 40 -8.77 -6.27 -11.56
N ALA A 41 -9.76 -5.39 -11.49
CA ALA A 41 -9.78 -4.11 -12.20
C ALA A 41 -9.30 -2.93 -11.35
N GLY A 42 -9.27 -3.07 -10.01
CA GLY A 42 -8.89 -2.00 -9.10
C GLY A 42 -10.03 -1.13 -8.63
N TYR A 43 -9.70 0.07 -8.18
CA TYR A 43 -10.72 1.03 -7.81
C TYR A 43 -11.52 1.47 -9.02
N ARG A 44 -12.84 1.54 -8.82
CA ARG A 44 -13.84 1.85 -9.82
C ARG A 44 -14.85 2.83 -9.27
N TYR A 45 -15.57 3.49 -10.16
CA TYR A 45 -16.68 4.39 -9.82
C TYR A 45 -17.93 3.96 -10.58
N PRO A 46 -18.62 2.89 -10.13
CA PRO A 46 -19.75 2.30 -10.86
C PRO A 46 -20.85 3.32 -11.24
N GLU A 47 -21.12 4.29 -10.37
CA GLU A 47 -22.12 5.33 -10.59
C GLU A 47 -21.73 6.30 -11.71
N VAL A 48 -20.43 6.49 -11.95
CA VAL A 48 -19.91 7.28 -13.07
C VAL A 48 -19.83 6.43 -14.33
N GLU A 49 -19.29 5.22 -14.21
CA GLU A 49 -19.16 4.27 -15.31
C GLU A 49 -20.51 3.96 -15.97
N ALA A 50 -21.59 3.93 -15.18
CA ALA A 50 -22.95 3.71 -15.69
C ALA A 50 -23.53 4.88 -16.50
N VAL A 51 -22.95 6.08 -16.42
CA VAL A 51 -23.43 7.27 -17.16
C VAL A 51 -22.55 7.63 -18.37
N LEU A 52 -21.39 6.98 -18.50
CA LEU A 52 -20.44 7.21 -19.58
C LEU A 52 -20.62 6.16 -20.68
N ASP A 53 -20.46 6.59 -21.94
CA ASP A 53 -20.42 5.66 -23.07
C ASP A 53 -19.18 4.74 -23.00
N ASP A 54 -18.09 5.25 -22.42
CA ASP A 54 -16.83 4.54 -22.21
C ASP A 54 -16.46 4.57 -20.71
N PRO A 55 -16.71 3.47 -19.96
CA PRO A 55 -16.38 3.36 -18.54
C PRO A 55 -14.91 3.61 -18.20
N SER A 56 -13.99 3.37 -19.15
CA SER A 56 -12.55 3.59 -18.91
C SER A 56 -12.18 5.07 -18.69
N LYS A 57 -13.08 5.99 -19.05
CA LYS A 57 -12.90 7.44 -18.88
C LYS A 57 -13.45 7.98 -17.57
N ALA A 58 -13.87 7.13 -16.63
CA ALA A 58 -14.46 7.56 -15.36
C ALA A 58 -13.54 8.49 -14.56
N GLU A 59 -12.24 8.17 -14.45
CA GLU A 59 -11.27 9.01 -13.75
C GLU A 59 -11.08 10.38 -14.43
N GLU A 60 -10.94 10.40 -15.76
CA GLU A 60 -10.81 11.65 -16.53
C GLU A 60 -12.06 12.53 -16.38
N PHE A 61 -13.25 11.91 -16.41
CA PHE A 61 -14.52 12.60 -16.21
C PHE A 61 -14.59 13.27 -14.83
N LEU A 62 -14.21 12.54 -13.77
CA LEU A 62 -14.18 13.06 -12.41
C LEU A 62 -13.13 14.17 -12.23
N GLU A 63 -11.94 14.01 -12.82
CA GLU A 63 -10.89 15.02 -12.79
C GLU A 63 -11.36 16.32 -13.47
N ARG A 64 -12.05 16.22 -14.62
CA ARG A 64 -12.61 17.39 -15.31
C ARG A 64 -13.64 18.13 -14.47
N LEU A 65 -14.56 17.39 -13.81
CA LEU A 65 -15.55 18.00 -12.93
C LEU A 65 -14.92 18.63 -11.68
N TYR A 66 -13.88 18.02 -11.12
CA TYR A 66 -13.10 18.60 -10.02
C TYR A 66 -12.35 19.87 -10.47
N ALA A 67 -11.63 19.82 -11.61
CA ALA A 67 -10.88 20.95 -12.16
C ALA A 67 -11.79 22.15 -12.46
N ALA A 68 -13.02 21.90 -12.92
CA ALA A 68 -14.04 22.92 -13.15
C ALA A 68 -14.77 23.39 -11.88
N ARG A 69 -14.38 22.89 -10.69
CA ARG A 69 -15.02 23.16 -9.39
C ARG A 69 -16.50 22.81 -9.34
N VAL A 70 -16.91 21.78 -10.08
CA VAL A 70 -18.24 21.18 -9.93
C VAL A 70 -18.24 20.19 -8.76
N LEU A 71 -17.12 19.50 -8.57
CA LEU A 71 -16.91 18.58 -7.46
C LEU A 71 -15.78 19.09 -6.56
N GLU A 72 -15.87 18.72 -5.29
CA GLU A 72 -14.73 18.66 -4.39
C GLU A 72 -14.28 17.21 -4.24
N ARG A 73 -13.02 17.02 -3.83
CA ARG A 73 -12.48 15.69 -3.59
C ARG A 73 -11.65 15.62 -2.33
N ARG A 74 -11.65 14.45 -1.69
CA ARG A 74 -10.73 14.10 -0.60
C ARG A 74 -10.00 12.82 -0.95
N LEU A 75 -8.73 12.72 -0.55
CA LEU A 75 -7.95 11.50 -0.74
C LEU A 75 -8.65 10.33 -0.03
N TYR A 76 -8.83 9.24 -0.77
CA TYR A 76 -9.38 7.99 -0.27
C TYR A 76 -8.26 6.97 -0.04
N ASP A 77 -7.43 6.76 -1.06
CA ASP A 77 -6.35 5.77 -1.04
C ASP A 77 -5.20 6.15 -1.99
N LYS A 78 -4.07 5.47 -1.86
CA LYS A 78 -2.89 5.54 -2.73
C LYS A 78 -2.50 4.14 -3.17
N VAL A 79 -2.69 3.83 -4.45
CA VAL A 79 -2.49 2.49 -4.99
C VAL A 79 -1.17 2.40 -5.73
N VAL A 80 -0.43 1.34 -5.44
CA VAL A 80 0.83 1.01 -6.13
C VAL A 80 0.55 0.28 -7.43
N TYR A 81 1.10 0.80 -8.51
CA TYR A 81 1.06 0.19 -9.84
C TYR A 81 2.45 -0.24 -10.27
N CYS A 82 2.49 -1.33 -11.02
CA CYS A 82 3.69 -1.82 -11.65
C CYS A 82 4.11 -0.84 -12.77
N PRO A 83 5.32 -0.27 -12.73
CA PRO A 83 5.78 0.69 -13.73
C PRO A 83 5.99 0.08 -15.12
N ASN A 84 5.85 -1.23 -15.25
CA ASN A 84 6.08 -1.95 -16.50
C ASN A 84 4.81 -2.31 -17.26
N CYS A 85 3.75 -2.66 -16.53
CA CYS A 85 2.51 -3.17 -17.13
C CYS A 85 1.26 -2.45 -16.63
N GLY A 86 1.41 -1.49 -15.70
CA GLY A 86 0.28 -0.79 -15.10
C GLY A 86 -0.64 -1.67 -14.25
N SER A 87 -0.21 -2.88 -13.87
CA SER A 87 -0.98 -3.74 -12.96
C SER A 87 -0.82 -3.28 -11.51
N GLN A 88 -1.93 -3.28 -10.77
CA GLN A 88 -1.97 -3.09 -9.32
C GLN A 88 -1.71 -4.39 -8.52
N ASN A 89 -1.54 -5.54 -9.19
CA ASN A 89 -1.29 -6.83 -8.55
C ASN A 89 0.18 -6.94 -8.09
N VAL A 90 0.56 -6.03 -7.21
CA VAL A 90 1.91 -5.86 -6.71
C VAL A 90 1.99 -6.41 -5.29
N SER A 91 3.08 -7.09 -4.99
CA SER A 91 3.40 -7.59 -3.65
C SER A 91 4.67 -6.94 -3.13
N THR A 92 4.78 -6.79 -1.81
CA THR A 92 6.04 -6.40 -1.18
C THR A 92 6.80 -7.65 -0.76
N ARG A 93 8.08 -7.73 -1.16
CA ARG A 93 9.06 -8.72 -0.71
C ARG A 93 10.07 -8.01 0.18
N TYR A 94 10.30 -8.56 1.37
CA TYR A 94 11.38 -8.12 2.24
C TYR A 94 12.66 -8.87 1.88
N CYS A 95 13.68 -8.13 1.46
CA CYS A 95 14.91 -8.69 0.91
C CYS A 95 16.13 -8.45 1.81
N CYS A 96 17.11 -9.33 1.69
CA CYS A 96 18.43 -9.18 2.28
C CYS A 96 19.14 -7.93 1.71
N PRO A 97 19.63 -7.01 2.57
CA PRO A 97 20.34 -5.81 2.10
C PRO A 97 21.66 -6.13 1.39
N TYR A 98 22.23 -7.33 1.60
CA TYR A 98 23.55 -7.69 1.08
C TYR A 98 23.51 -8.41 -0.26
N CYS A 99 22.57 -9.34 -0.46
CA CYS A 99 22.48 -10.15 -1.68
C CYS A 99 21.15 -9.98 -2.44
N LYS A 100 20.23 -9.16 -1.92
CA LYS A 100 18.91 -8.86 -2.49
C LYS A 100 17.92 -10.05 -2.54
N SER A 101 18.31 -11.23 -2.05
CA SER A 101 17.39 -12.38 -1.93
C SER A 101 16.25 -12.09 -0.96
N PHE A 102 15.03 -12.49 -1.34
CA PHE A 102 13.85 -12.47 -0.47
C PHE A 102 13.77 -13.70 0.46
N ASN A 103 14.68 -14.66 0.32
CA ASN A 103 14.75 -15.85 1.17
C ASN A 103 15.41 -15.50 2.51
N ILE A 104 14.62 -14.87 3.38
CA ILE A 104 15.02 -14.39 4.70
C ILE A 104 14.15 -15.02 5.79
N GLN A 105 14.77 -15.38 6.91
CA GLN A 105 14.11 -15.89 8.10
C GLN A 105 14.03 -14.78 9.15
N LYS A 106 12.82 -14.38 9.53
CA LYS A 106 12.57 -13.42 10.61
C LYS A 106 12.56 -14.15 11.95
N GLY A 107 13.41 -13.72 12.86
CA GLY A 107 13.52 -14.22 14.23
C GLY A 107 13.49 -13.10 15.28
N SER A 108 13.58 -13.50 16.55
CA SER A 108 13.74 -12.59 17.68
C SER A 108 15.22 -12.50 18.08
N LEU A 109 15.73 -11.30 18.31
CA LEU A 109 17.00 -11.09 18.99
C LEU A 109 16.79 -11.25 20.50
N ILE A 110 17.53 -12.16 21.12
CA ILE A 110 17.48 -12.43 22.56
C ILE A 110 18.77 -11.97 23.22
N GLU A 111 18.64 -11.27 24.34
CA GLU A 111 19.72 -10.96 25.27
C GLU A 111 19.59 -11.84 26.52
N HIS A 112 20.66 -12.52 26.92
CA HIS A 112 20.74 -13.14 28.25
C HIS A 112 21.10 -12.08 29.29
N VAL A 113 20.19 -11.78 30.22
CA VAL A 113 20.30 -10.68 31.19
C VAL A 113 21.56 -10.79 32.05
N LYS A 114 21.91 -12.01 32.48
CA LYS A 114 23.02 -12.24 33.42
C LYS A 114 24.40 -12.08 32.78
N CYS A 115 24.60 -12.50 31.54
CA CYS A 115 25.94 -12.52 30.90
C CYS A 115 26.09 -11.61 29.67
N GLY A 116 25.01 -10.90 29.30
CA GLY A 116 24.95 -9.93 28.21
C GLY A 116 25.10 -10.53 26.80
N TYR A 117 25.08 -11.86 26.67
CA TYR A 117 25.19 -12.48 25.35
C TYR A 117 23.91 -12.26 24.54
N MET A 118 24.06 -11.75 23.33
CA MET A 118 22.96 -11.48 22.40
C MET A 118 23.11 -12.29 21.12
N ASN A 119 22.02 -12.91 20.68
CA ASN A 119 21.94 -13.59 19.38
C ASN A 119 20.46 -13.85 19.00
N VAL A 120 20.19 -14.36 17.81
CA VAL A 120 18.84 -14.77 17.44
C VAL A 120 18.39 -15.98 18.25
N GLU A 121 17.09 -16.04 18.58
CA GLU A 121 16.47 -17.04 19.46
C GLU A 121 16.81 -18.49 19.07
N GLU A 122 16.95 -18.77 17.78
CA GLU A 122 17.31 -20.08 17.26
C GLU A 122 18.65 -20.60 17.82
N HIS A 123 19.62 -19.72 18.06
CA HIS A 123 20.90 -20.08 18.69
C HIS A 123 20.80 -20.34 20.20
N PHE A 124 19.70 -19.91 20.83
CA PHE A 124 19.40 -20.25 22.23
C PHE A 124 18.59 -21.54 22.33
N ARG A 125 17.85 -21.94 21.29
CA ARG A 125 16.93 -23.06 21.37
C ARG A 125 17.67 -24.40 21.33
N LYS A 126 17.55 -25.20 22.39
CA LYS A 126 18.11 -26.55 22.51
C LYS A 126 17.08 -27.47 23.18
N ASN A 127 16.68 -28.54 22.49
CA ASN A 127 15.73 -29.55 23.00
C ASN A 127 14.43 -28.93 23.58
N GLY A 128 13.85 -27.93 22.91
CA GLY A 128 12.63 -27.24 23.35
C GLY A 128 12.83 -26.21 24.47
N LYS A 129 14.06 -25.98 24.94
CA LYS A 129 14.41 -24.99 25.97
C LYS A 129 15.26 -23.87 25.39
N LEU A 130 15.27 -22.71 26.04
CA LEU A 130 16.24 -21.66 25.76
C LEU A 130 17.45 -21.85 26.68
N VAL A 131 18.65 -21.91 26.10
CA VAL A 131 19.91 -22.11 26.80
C VAL A 131 20.93 -21.13 26.21
N CYS A 132 21.56 -20.31 27.06
CA CYS A 132 22.58 -19.37 26.60
C CYS A 132 23.78 -20.14 26.02
N PRO A 133 24.18 -19.93 24.75
CA PRO A 133 25.29 -20.68 24.17
C PRO A 133 26.66 -20.26 24.76
N LYS A 134 26.75 -19.06 25.35
CA LYS A 134 27.97 -18.55 25.98
C LYS A 134 28.23 -19.16 27.37
N CYS A 135 27.22 -19.20 28.24
CA CYS A 135 27.39 -19.63 29.63
C CYS A 135 26.66 -20.93 29.99
N ARG A 136 25.89 -21.49 29.05
CA ARG A 136 25.13 -22.75 29.15
C ARG A 136 23.99 -22.76 30.18
N GLU A 137 23.65 -21.59 30.74
CA GLU A 137 22.52 -21.43 31.65
C GLU A 137 21.19 -21.48 30.89
N GLU A 138 20.21 -22.18 31.46
CA GLU A 138 18.85 -22.27 30.92
C GLU A 138 18.07 -20.99 31.23
N LEU A 139 17.44 -20.43 30.21
CA LEU A 139 16.67 -19.18 30.27
C LEU A 139 15.19 -19.53 30.38
N LYS A 140 14.60 -19.38 31.56
CA LYS A 140 13.24 -19.86 31.84
C LYS A 140 12.22 -18.73 31.84
N LYS A 141 12.60 -17.57 32.38
CA LYS A 141 11.72 -16.42 32.58
C LYS A 141 12.13 -15.28 31.65
N LEU A 142 11.17 -14.82 30.84
CA LEU A 142 11.30 -13.57 30.09
C LEU A 142 11.42 -12.39 31.07
N ASP A 143 12.20 -11.38 30.70
CA ASP A 143 12.55 -10.15 31.41
C ASP A 143 13.35 -10.33 32.72
N VAL A 144 13.48 -11.57 33.20
CA VAL A 144 14.33 -11.93 34.35
C VAL A 144 15.61 -12.60 33.87
N ASP A 145 15.48 -13.72 33.16
CA ASP A 145 16.64 -14.46 32.65
C ASP A 145 17.05 -13.91 31.28
N HIS A 146 16.09 -13.56 30.43
CA HIS A 146 16.38 -13.11 29.07
C HIS A 146 15.40 -12.04 28.60
N ARG A 147 15.82 -11.18 27.68
CA ARG A 147 15.00 -10.11 27.10
C ARG A 147 14.91 -10.29 25.59
N LYS A 148 13.78 -9.89 25.00
CA LYS A 148 13.67 -9.70 23.56
C LYS A 148 14.23 -8.34 23.21
N ALA A 149 15.46 -8.31 22.69
CA ALA A 149 16.17 -7.09 22.34
C ALA A 149 15.71 -6.49 20.99
N GLY A 150 15.02 -7.28 20.14
CA GLY A 150 14.48 -6.78 18.88
C GLY A 150 14.08 -7.89 17.92
N VAL A 151 13.82 -7.49 16.68
CA VAL A 151 13.66 -8.39 15.53
C VAL A 151 15.01 -8.52 14.85
N TRP A 152 15.32 -9.71 14.36
CA TRP A 152 16.50 -9.95 13.55
C TRP A 152 16.12 -10.84 12.37
N CYS A 153 16.79 -10.66 11.25
CA CYS A 153 16.60 -11.43 10.03
C CYS A 153 17.90 -12.15 9.70
N THR A 154 17.80 -13.40 9.25
CA THR A 154 18.92 -14.17 8.69
C THR A 154 18.62 -14.52 7.25
N CYS A 155 19.51 -14.16 6.33
CA CYS A 155 19.38 -14.55 4.93
C CYS A 155 19.82 -15.99 4.73
N LEU A 156 18.93 -16.81 4.18
CA LEU A 156 19.20 -18.23 3.93
C LEU A 156 20.07 -18.47 2.69
N GLU A 157 20.28 -17.45 1.84
CA GLU A 157 21.18 -17.54 0.69
C GLU A 157 22.64 -17.19 1.03
N CYS A 158 22.86 -16.11 1.80
CA CYS A 158 24.22 -15.61 2.07
C CYS A 158 24.63 -15.71 3.54
N GLY A 159 23.79 -16.25 4.42
CA GLY A 159 24.05 -16.46 5.85
C GLY A 159 24.18 -15.18 6.70
N LYS A 160 24.14 -13.99 6.07
CA LYS A 160 24.25 -12.72 6.79
C LYS A 160 22.99 -12.44 7.57
N SER A 161 23.16 -11.80 8.72
CA SER A 161 22.05 -11.41 9.58
C SER A 161 22.01 -9.89 9.75
N PHE A 162 20.81 -9.33 9.87
CA PHE A 162 20.53 -7.89 9.85
C PHE A 162 19.20 -7.62 10.57
N ASP A 163 18.99 -6.39 11.03
CA ASP A 163 17.79 -5.96 11.75
C ASP A 163 16.65 -5.52 10.82
N ILE A 164 16.97 -4.80 9.74
CA ILE A 164 15.97 -4.21 8.83
C ILE A 164 16.13 -4.79 7.41
N PRO A 165 15.15 -5.55 6.88
CA PRO A 165 15.15 -5.95 5.49
C PRO A 165 14.82 -4.77 4.56
N VAL A 166 15.28 -4.85 3.32
CA VAL A 166 14.98 -3.85 2.28
C VAL A 166 13.68 -4.25 1.57
N PRO A 167 12.62 -3.43 1.58
CA PRO A 167 11.42 -3.71 0.81
C PRO A 167 11.70 -3.60 -0.69
N ARG A 168 11.19 -4.55 -1.45
CA ARG A 168 11.09 -4.50 -2.92
C ARG A 168 9.68 -4.87 -3.34
N HIS A 169 9.28 -4.46 -4.52
CA HIS A 169 7.99 -4.79 -5.09
C HIS A 169 8.13 -5.86 -6.16
N PHE A 170 7.18 -6.78 -6.23
CA PHE A 170 7.08 -7.82 -7.24
C PHE A 170 5.68 -7.81 -7.85
N CYS A 171 5.60 -7.52 -9.14
CA CYS A 171 4.35 -7.61 -9.90
C CYS A 171 4.03 -9.08 -10.18
N ARG A 172 2.86 -9.55 -9.77
CA ARG A 172 2.45 -10.94 -10.02
C ARG A 172 2.03 -11.18 -11.47
N ASP A 173 1.67 -10.13 -12.21
CA ASP A 173 1.17 -10.26 -13.58
C ASP A 173 2.31 -10.32 -14.60
N CYS A 174 3.32 -9.45 -14.48
CA CYS A 174 4.47 -9.43 -15.40
C CYS A 174 5.77 -9.97 -14.78
N GLN A 175 5.75 -10.40 -13.52
CA GLN A 175 6.90 -10.94 -12.77
C GLN A 175 8.10 -9.99 -12.60
N ARG A 176 7.95 -8.70 -12.95
CA ARG A 176 9.00 -7.72 -12.74
C ARG A 176 9.15 -7.37 -11.25
N GLU A 177 10.40 -7.31 -10.81
CA GLU A 177 10.78 -6.69 -9.53
C GLU A 177 11.19 -5.23 -9.74
N PHE A 178 10.80 -4.37 -8.80
CA PHE A 178 11.11 -2.94 -8.83
C PHE A 178 11.23 -2.37 -7.40
N THR A 179 11.84 -1.20 -7.27
CA THR A 179 12.07 -0.54 -5.97
C THR A 179 11.01 0.53 -5.66
N PHE A 180 11.17 1.20 -4.52
CA PHE A 180 10.33 2.34 -4.16
C PHE A 180 10.52 3.53 -5.11
N GLU A 181 11.71 3.69 -5.67
CA GLU A 181 11.99 4.78 -6.61
C GLU A 181 11.33 4.55 -7.98
N GLU A 182 11.11 3.29 -8.35
CA GLU A 182 10.52 2.90 -9.62
C GLU A 182 8.99 2.78 -9.58
N LEU A 183 8.37 2.73 -8.40
CA LEU A 183 6.93 2.49 -8.31
C LEU A 183 6.12 3.67 -8.85
N GLU A 184 4.93 3.38 -9.37
CA GLU A 184 3.92 4.38 -9.68
C GLU A 184 2.84 4.37 -8.60
N ILE A 185 2.53 5.53 -8.02
CA ILE A 185 1.39 5.69 -7.10
C ILE A 185 0.31 6.50 -7.80
N LYS A 186 -0.91 5.99 -7.80
CA LYS A 186 -2.08 6.79 -8.18
C LYS A 186 -2.97 7.03 -6.98
N ASP A 187 -3.49 8.26 -6.93
CA ASP A 187 -4.40 8.70 -5.90
C ASP A 187 -5.82 8.32 -6.28
N VAL A 188 -6.53 7.75 -5.33
CA VAL A 188 -7.96 7.44 -5.43
C VAL A 188 -8.70 8.40 -4.53
N TYR A 189 -9.84 8.90 -4.98
CA TYR A 189 -10.54 9.99 -4.33
C TYR A 189 -11.97 9.62 -4.01
N VAL A 190 -12.52 10.35 -3.05
CA VAL A 190 -13.96 10.44 -2.85
C VAL A 190 -14.41 11.82 -3.31
N TYR A 191 -15.56 11.90 -3.99
CA TYR A 191 -16.07 13.15 -4.56
C TYR A 191 -17.40 13.57 -3.93
N THR A 192 -17.57 14.87 -3.75
CA THR A 192 -18.82 15.50 -3.30
C THR A 192 -19.13 16.70 -4.18
N LEU A 193 -20.39 17.16 -4.20
CA LEU A 193 -20.74 18.40 -4.91
C LEU A 193 -20.02 19.58 -4.27
N ASN A 194 -19.44 20.45 -5.10
CA ASN A 194 -18.98 21.75 -4.64
C ASN A 194 -20.19 22.69 -4.51
N ILE A 195 -20.39 23.23 -3.31
CA ILE A 195 -21.54 24.10 -2.97
C ILE A 195 -21.19 25.60 -3.17
N ASP A 196 -19.93 25.91 -3.49
CA ASP A 196 -19.43 27.27 -3.75
C ASP A 196 -19.57 27.76 -5.22
#